data_AF-A0A3A8RDD0-F1
#
_entry.id   AF-A0A3A8RDD0-F1
#
_cell.length_a   1.000
_cell.length_b   1.000
_cell.length_c   1.000
_cell.angle_alpha   90.00
_cell.angle_beta   90.00
_cell.angle_gamma   90.00
#
_symmetry.space_group_name_H-M   'P 1'
#
loop_
_entity.id
_entity.type
_entity.pdbx_description
1 polymer ?
#
loop_
_entity_poly.entity_id
_entity_poly.type
_entity_poly.pdbx_seq_one_letter_code
_entity_poly.pdbx_strand_id
1 'polypeptide(L)'
;MRREKFTPAQLKEQDERVQKELLEMSLREVREFAGMTQTQLAERMGISQGQLSQTEARDDHRLSTLRRAVEAMGGEIEVSAVFGDKRIILKGV
;
A
#
# COMPACT_ATOMS: atom_id res chain seq x y z
N MET A 1 30.72 -7.88 4.95
CA MET A 1 29.71 -8.42 4.00
C MET A 1 29.69 -7.54 2.75
N ARG A 2 29.97 -8.11 1.56
CA ARG A 2 29.91 -7.39 0.27
C ARG A 2 28.46 -7.08 -0.08
N ARG A 3 28.14 -5.82 -0.38
CA ARG A 3 26.93 -5.44 -1.11
C ARG A 3 27.20 -5.70 -2.60
N GLU A 4 26.64 -6.76 -3.14
CA GLU A 4 26.62 -6.96 -4.60
C GLU A 4 25.73 -5.86 -5.20
N LYS A 5 26.38 -4.92 -5.90
CA LYS A 5 25.71 -3.85 -6.64
C LYS A 5 25.33 -4.44 -8.00
N PHE A 6 24.03 -4.57 -8.26
CA PHE A 6 23.50 -4.92 -9.57
C PHE A 6 24.10 -4.01 -10.65
N THR A 7 24.36 -4.59 -11.82
CA THR A 7 24.96 -3.87 -12.96
C THR A 7 23.94 -2.95 -13.64
N PRO A 8 24.38 -1.86 -14.31
CA PRO A 8 23.49 -0.90 -14.96
C PRO A 8 22.55 -1.52 -16.02
N ALA A 9 22.97 -2.61 -16.66
CA ALA A 9 22.16 -3.34 -17.63
C ALA A 9 20.97 -4.06 -16.98
N GLN A 10 21.14 -4.58 -15.75
CA GLN A 10 20.09 -5.28 -15.00
C GLN A 10 19.02 -4.33 -14.48
N LEU A 11 19.35 -3.05 -14.30
CA LEU A 11 18.38 -2.01 -13.93
C LEU A 11 17.52 -1.60 -15.13
N LYS A 12 18.10 -1.53 -16.33
CA LYS A 12 17.43 -1.05 -17.54
C LYS A 12 16.35 -2.01 -18.06
N GLU A 13 16.54 -3.31 -17.88
CA GLU A 13 15.57 -4.33 -18.27
C GLU A 13 14.36 -4.41 -17.32
N GLN A 14 14.46 -3.81 -16.13
CA GLN A 14 13.39 -3.78 -15.13
C GLN A 14 12.38 -2.63 -15.36
N ASP A 15 12.79 -1.56 -16.05
CA ASP A 15 11.99 -0.34 -16.24
C ASP A 15 10.83 -0.51 -17.24
N GLU A 16 10.92 -1.44 -18.19
CA GLU A 16 9.91 -1.60 -19.24
C GLU A 16 8.66 -2.37 -18.77
N ARG A 17 8.65 -2.96 -17.56
CA ARG A 17 7.57 -3.86 -17.09
C ARG A 17 6.57 -3.27 -16.10
N VAL A 18 6.58 -1.96 -15.84
CA VAL A 18 5.64 -1.34 -14.88
C VAL A 18 4.77 -0.28 -15.54
N GLN A 19 4.03 -0.68 -16.57
CA GLN A 19 2.84 0.05 -17.05
C GLN A 19 1.59 -0.74 -16.64
N LYS A 20 1.46 -1.09 -15.35
CA LYS A 20 0.14 -1.26 -14.76
C LYS A 20 -0.33 0.14 -14.42
N GLU A 21 -1.50 0.55 -14.93
CA GLU A 21 -2.15 1.80 -14.53
C GLU A 21 -2.11 1.90 -13.00
N LEU A 22 -1.37 2.87 -12.49
CA LEU A 22 -1.34 3.15 -11.06
C LEU A 22 -2.71 3.75 -10.72
N LEU A 23 -3.55 2.98 -10.05
CA LEU A 23 -4.79 3.50 -9.49
C LEU A 23 -4.42 4.25 -8.21
N GLU A 24 -4.52 5.57 -8.25
CA GLU A 24 -4.45 6.40 -7.04
C GLU A 24 -5.82 6.33 -6.35
N MET A 25 -5.86 5.68 -5.18
CA MET A 25 -7.09 5.44 -4.43
C MET A 25 -6.87 5.75 -2.96
N SER A 26 -7.80 6.47 -2.35
CA SER A 26 -7.90 6.63 -0.90
C SER A 26 -8.22 5.31 -0.21
N LEU A 27 -8.00 5.24 1.11
CA LEU A 27 -8.34 4.04 1.89
C LEU A 27 -9.84 3.68 1.77
N ARG A 28 -10.70 4.68 1.65
CA ARG A 28 -12.14 4.50 1.39
C ARG A 28 -12.39 3.80 0.07
N GLU A 29 -11.78 4.28 -1.00
CA GLU A 29 -11.98 3.73 -2.34
C GLU A 29 -11.42 2.31 -2.43
N VAL A 30 -10.29 2.03 -1.77
CA VAL A 30 -9.76 0.65 -1.68
C VAL A 30 -10.73 -0.27 -0.95
N ARG A 31 -11.38 0.21 0.14
CA ARG A 31 -12.42 -0.55 0.84
C ARG A 31 -13.62 -0.85 -0.05
N GLU A 32 -14.07 0.14 -0.80
CA GLU A 32 -15.21 -0.01 -1.71
C GLU A 32 -14.89 -0.96 -2.86
N PHE A 33 -13.67 -0.90 -3.40
CA PHE A 33 -13.15 -1.86 -4.37
C PHE A 33 -13.10 -3.29 -3.79
N ALA A 34 -12.74 -3.45 -2.52
CA ALA A 34 -12.79 -4.72 -1.81
C ALA A 34 -14.22 -5.19 -1.46
N GLY A 35 -15.27 -4.43 -1.85
CA GLY A 35 -16.67 -4.79 -1.64
C GLY A 35 -17.11 -4.72 -0.17
N MET A 36 -16.42 -3.93 0.66
CA MET A 36 -16.70 -3.85 2.09
C MET A 36 -17.40 -2.56 2.49
N THR A 37 -18.32 -2.65 3.45
CA THR A 37 -18.85 -1.51 4.18
C THR A 37 -17.88 -1.07 5.29
N GLN A 38 -18.03 0.17 5.78
CA GLN A 38 -17.24 0.64 6.93
C GLN A 38 -17.45 -0.24 8.17
N THR A 39 -18.68 -0.69 8.44
CA THR A 39 -18.95 -1.56 9.60
C THR A 39 -18.20 -2.89 9.49
N GLN A 40 -18.18 -3.50 8.32
CA GLN A 40 -17.47 -4.78 8.10
C GLN A 40 -15.95 -4.63 8.27
N LEU A 41 -15.36 -3.59 7.70
CA LEU A 41 -13.92 -3.36 7.87
C LEU A 41 -13.58 -3.01 9.32
N ALA A 42 -14.40 -2.20 9.99
CA ALA A 42 -14.20 -1.82 11.39
C ALA A 42 -14.24 -3.04 12.31
N GLU A 43 -15.19 -3.96 12.09
CA GLU A 43 -15.29 -5.23 12.81
C GLU A 43 -14.03 -6.08 12.64
N ARG A 44 -13.55 -6.25 11.39
CA ARG A 44 -12.32 -7.00 11.11
C ARG A 44 -11.08 -6.35 11.72
N MET A 45 -11.06 -5.03 11.81
CA MET A 45 -9.97 -4.28 12.42
C MET A 45 -10.07 -4.21 13.95
N GLY A 46 -11.19 -4.64 14.55
CA GLY A 46 -11.44 -4.56 15.99
C GLY A 46 -11.58 -3.11 16.50
N ILE A 47 -12.15 -2.22 15.70
CA ILE A 47 -12.38 -0.80 16.03
C ILE A 47 -13.84 -0.41 15.80
N SER A 48 -14.27 0.76 16.27
CA SER A 48 -15.62 1.24 15.99
C SER A 48 -15.74 1.77 14.55
N GLN A 49 -16.96 1.72 13.98
CA GLN A 49 -17.23 2.30 12.66
C GLN A 49 -16.91 3.80 12.64
N GLY A 50 -17.16 4.53 13.74
CA GLY A 50 -16.78 5.94 13.87
C GLY A 50 -15.27 6.16 13.84
N GLN A 51 -14.48 5.28 14.47
CA GLN A 51 -13.02 5.30 14.38
C GLN A 51 -12.52 5.00 12.97
N LEU A 52 -13.16 4.06 12.25
CA LEU A 52 -12.83 3.80 10.86
C LEU A 52 -13.16 5.00 9.97
N SER A 53 -14.31 5.63 10.15
CA SER A 53 -14.70 6.83 9.41
C SER A 53 -13.68 7.96 9.58
N GLN A 54 -13.24 8.22 10.81
CA GLN A 54 -12.16 9.16 11.09
C GLN A 54 -10.82 8.72 10.47
N THR A 55 -10.56 7.43 10.41
CA THR A 55 -9.34 6.89 9.79
C THR A 55 -9.36 7.15 8.28
N GLU A 56 -10.46 6.84 7.59
CA GLU A 56 -10.62 7.09 6.15
C GLU A 56 -10.59 8.57 5.78
N ALA A 57 -10.97 9.46 6.69
CA ALA A 57 -11.01 10.90 6.45
C ALA A 57 -9.66 11.62 6.64
N ARG A 58 -8.62 10.93 7.13
CA ARG A 58 -7.29 11.54 7.32
C ARG A 58 -6.49 11.55 6.03
N ASP A 59 -5.69 12.59 5.86
CA ASP A 59 -4.74 12.71 4.74
C ASP A 59 -3.40 11.99 5.01
N ASP A 60 -3.10 11.71 6.28
CA ASP A 60 -1.89 11.00 6.70
C ASP A 60 -2.25 9.82 7.61
N HIS A 61 -1.74 8.64 7.25
CA HIS A 61 -1.95 7.40 7.97
C HIS A 61 -0.61 6.83 8.42
N ARG A 62 -0.61 6.29 9.65
CA ARG A 62 0.45 5.36 10.04
C ARG A 62 0.44 4.17 9.09
N LEU A 63 1.61 3.81 8.56
CA LEU A 63 1.75 2.64 7.69
C LEU A 63 1.22 1.35 8.35
N SER A 64 1.40 1.20 9.65
CA SER A 64 0.84 0.08 10.43
C SER A 64 -0.70 0.02 10.36
N THR A 65 -1.37 1.16 10.28
CA THR A 65 -2.84 1.24 10.15
C THR A 65 -3.27 0.84 8.75
N LEU A 66 -2.58 1.36 7.71
CA LEU A 66 -2.84 0.98 6.33
C LEU A 66 -2.64 -0.52 6.11
N ARG A 67 -1.54 -1.07 6.63
CA ARG A 67 -1.23 -2.50 6.61
C ARG A 67 -2.38 -3.32 7.21
N ARG A 68 -2.80 -3.00 8.44
CA ARG A 68 -3.92 -3.70 9.10
C ARG A 68 -5.22 -3.61 8.32
N ALA A 69 -5.53 -2.45 7.76
CA ALA A 69 -6.75 -2.26 6.97
C ALA A 69 -6.72 -3.11 5.69
N VAL A 70 -5.62 -3.05 4.94
CA VAL A 70 -5.43 -3.83 3.70
C VAL A 70 -5.46 -5.34 3.97
N GLU A 71 -4.80 -5.79 5.03
CA GLU A 71 -4.85 -7.20 5.47
C GLU A 71 -6.27 -7.62 5.88
N ALA A 72 -7.00 -6.77 6.59
CA ALA A 72 -8.40 -7.04 6.95
C ALA A 72 -9.31 -7.14 5.70
N MET A 73 -8.97 -6.44 4.63
CA MET A 73 -9.62 -6.55 3.31
C MET A 73 -9.16 -7.78 2.50
N GLY A 74 -8.15 -8.51 2.96
CA GLY A 74 -7.59 -9.67 2.28
C GLY A 74 -6.52 -9.33 1.24
N GLY A 75 -5.99 -8.10 1.27
CA GLY A 75 -4.89 -7.67 0.41
C GLY A 75 -3.55 -7.68 1.14
N GLU A 76 -2.49 -7.35 0.39
CA GLU A 76 -1.14 -7.14 0.92
C GLU A 76 -0.66 -5.74 0.53
N ILE A 77 0.01 -5.06 1.46
CA ILE A 77 0.59 -3.73 1.19
C ILE A 77 2.05 -3.86 0.77
N GLU A 78 2.38 -3.32 -0.40
CA GLU A 78 3.75 -3.11 -0.86
C GLU A 78 4.09 -1.62 -0.73
N VAL A 79 5.20 -1.31 -0.04
CA VAL A 79 5.66 0.07 0.11
C VAL A 79 6.84 0.28 -0.82
N SER A 80 6.75 1.28 -1.68
CA SER A 80 7.84 1.65 -2.58
C SER A 80 8.26 3.10 -2.38
N ALA A 81 9.56 3.35 -2.45
CA ALA A 81 10.15 4.68 -2.49
C ALA A 81 10.53 5.01 -3.95
N VAL A 82 10.23 6.23 -4.39
CA VAL A 82 10.51 6.69 -5.76
C VAL A 82 11.65 7.71 -5.74
N PHE A 83 12.71 7.44 -6.52
CA PHE A 83 13.91 8.28 -6.66
C PHE A 83 14.16 8.55 -8.15
N GLY A 84 13.64 9.66 -8.67
CA GLY A 84 13.70 9.95 -10.10
C GLY A 84 12.91 8.91 -10.90
N ASP A 85 13.60 8.17 -11.77
CA ASP A 85 13.08 7.05 -12.56
C ASP A 85 13.06 5.71 -11.80
N LYS A 86 13.67 5.63 -10.62
CA LYS A 86 13.79 4.37 -9.86
C LYS A 86 12.65 4.20 -8.86
N ARG A 87 12.03 3.03 -8.85
CA ARG A 87 11.13 2.57 -7.78
C ARG A 87 11.80 1.47 -6.96
N ILE A 88 11.90 1.65 -5.65
CA ILE A 88 12.54 0.72 -4.72
C ILE A 88 11.50 0.18 -3.74
N ILE A 89 11.25 -1.13 -3.77
CA ILE A 89 10.37 -1.79 -2.79
C ILE A 89 11.11 -1.91 -1.45
N LEU A 90 10.50 -1.40 -0.39
CA LEU A 90 11.04 -1.44 0.96
C LEU A 90 10.70 -2.78 1.62
N LYS A 91 11.67 -3.37 2.32
CA LYS A 91 11.48 -4.60 3.12
C LYS A 91 11.48 -4.26 4.60
N GLY A 92 10.57 -4.86 5.36
CA GLY A 92 10.51 -4.73 6.82
C GLY A 92 9.98 -3.39 7.35
N VAL A 93 9.20 -2.68 6.53
CA VAL A 93 8.54 -1.40 6.88
C VAL A 93 7.07 -1.59 7.22
#